data_AF-A0A3B9ZZT2-F1
#
_entry.id   AF-A0A3B9ZZT2-F1
#
_cell.length_a   1.000
_cell.length_b   1.000
_cell.length_c   1.000
_cell.angle_alpha   90.00
_cell.angle_beta   90.00
_cell.angle_gamma   90.00
#
_symmetry.space_group_name_H-M   'P 1'
#
loop_
_entity.id
_entity.type
_entity.pdbx_description
1 polymer ?
#
loop_
_entity_poly.entity_id
_entity_poly.type
_entity_poly.pdbx_seq_one_letter_code
_entity_poly.pdbx_strand_id
1 'polypeptide(L)'
;MRTYLKSLTPLWLYPAISLVVTAFAFLAVQAVMRAIVICRSFIFCQGHICRPSHLAYDSAGFALLSAALAQAQYLLASSLVLSLKDRVSAFSVLFFSASVSGLFFSRIAAGSNFGLSRLCGLLVTAACLLGGLTALFQKESENPMSGLKFNPFRYPKKIN
;
A
#
# COMPACT_ATOMS: atom_id res chain seq x y z
N MET A 1 -7.70 32.69 5.48
CA MET A 1 -7.19 31.54 6.27
C MET A 1 -7.93 30.22 6.03
N ARG A 2 -9.29 30.18 5.97
CA ARG A 2 -10.08 28.94 5.75
C ARG A 2 -9.83 28.23 4.41
N THR A 3 -9.34 28.92 3.39
CA THR A 3 -9.03 28.37 2.05
C THR A 3 -7.74 27.53 2.04
N TYR A 4 -6.74 27.90 2.85
CA TYR A 4 -5.47 27.17 2.94
C TYR A 4 -5.61 25.85 3.70
N LEU A 5 -6.38 25.84 4.78
CA LEU A 5 -6.72 24.61 5.53
C LEU A 5 -7.44 23.57 4.66
N LYS A 6 -8.20 24.02 3.65
CA LYS A 6 -8.85 23.10 2.71
C LYS A 6 -7.84 22.38 1.83
N SER A 7 -6.86 23.06 1.21
CA SER A 7 -5.90 22.38 0.32
C SER A 7 -4.94 21.42 1.04
N LEU A 8 -4.79 21.55 2.36
CA LEU A 8 -3.90 20.72 3.19
C LEU A 8 -4.47 19.34 3.52
N THR A 9 -5.80 19.16 3.51
CA THR A 9 -6.45 17.90 3.89
C THR A 9 -5.95 16.67 3.10
N PRO A 10 -5.91 16.67 1.74
CA PRO A 10 -5.42 15.52 0.98
C PRO A 10 -3.91 15.29 1.16
N LEU A 11 -3.15 16.34 1.51
CA LEU A 11 -1.69 16.31 1.68
C LEU A 11 -1.26 15.47 2.88
N TRP A 12 -1.99 15.54 4.00
CA TRP A 12 -1.70 14.76 5.21
C TRP A 12 -2.51 13.46 5.29
N LEU A 13 -3.72 13.46 4.72
CA LEU A 13 -4.60 12.29 4.77
C LEU A 13 -4.06 11.14 3.91
N TYR A 14 -3.45 11.44 2.75
CA TYR A 14 -2.92 10.40 1.88
C TYR A 14 -1.78 9.60 2.54
N PRO A 15 -0.72 10.21 3.10
CA PRO A 15 0.31 9.48 3.83
C PRO A 15 -0.25 8.69 5.02
N ALA A 16 -1.23 9.23 5.75
CA ALA A 16 -1.84 8.55 6.89
C ALA A 16 -2.60 7.28 6.45
N ILE A 17 -3.46 7.39 5.42
CA ILE A 17 -4.19 6.23 4.89
C ILE A 17 -3.21 5.22 4.29
N SER A 18 -2.20 5.68 3.56
CA SER A 18 -1.18 4.83 2.95
C SER A 18 -0.40 4.02 4.00
N LEU A 19 -0.08 4.62 5.15
CA LEU A 19 0.53 3.91 6.28
C LEU A 19 -0.40 2.86 6.88
N VAL A 20 -1.67 3.20 7.12
CA VAL A 20 -2.66 2.25 7.67
C VAL A 20 -2.85 1.07 6.71
N VAL A 21 -2.98 1.34 5.42
CA VAL A 21 -3.08 0.33 4.37
C VAL A 21 -1.83 -0.55 4.36
N THR A 22 -0.64 0.05 4.49
CA THR A 22 0.62 -0.70 4.53
C THR A 22 0.70 -1.63 5.74
N ALA A 23 0.30 -1.14 6.92
CA ALA A 23 0.23 -1.95 8.13
C ALA A 23 -0.77 -3.10 7.98
N PHE A 24 -1.97 -2.82 7.46
CA PHE A 24 -3.01 -3.83 7.28
C PHE A 24 -2.61 -4.88 6.25
N ALA A 25 -2.05 -4.47 5.11
CA ALA A 25 -1.55 -5.39 4.07
C ALA A 25 -0.46 -6.31 4.63
N PHE A 26 0.46 -5.77 5.43
CA PHE A 26 1.49 -6.57 6.09
C PHE A 26 0.91 -7.61 7.05
N LEU A 27 -0.03 -7.21 7.91
CA LEU A 27 -0.68 -8.12 8.85
C LEU A 27 -1.50 -9.19 8.13
N ALA A 28 -2.24 -8.81 7.08
CA ALA A 28 -3.03 -9.73 6.27
C ALA A 28 -2.14 -10.78 5.59
N VAL A 29 -1.04 -10.36 4.96
CA VAL A 29 -0.09 -11.29 4.34
C VAL A 29 0.55 -12.21 5.39
N GLN A 30 0.93 -11.69 6.56
CA GLN A 30 1.43 -12.54 7.64
C GLN A 30 0.41 -13.59 8.08
N ALA A 31 -0.86 -13.21 8.25
CA ALA A 31 -1.92 -14.12 8.63
C ALA A 31 -2.15 -15.20 7.56
N VAL A 32 -2.21 -14.81 6.28
CA VAL A 32 -2.35 -15.74 5.15
C VAL A 32 -1.18 -16.72 5.08
N MET A 33 0.05 -16.23 5.18
CA MET A 33 1.23 -17.07 5.10
C MET A 33 1.30 -18.06 6.27
N ARG A 34 0.94 -17.63 7.49
CA ARG A 34 0.81 -18.54 8.65
C ARG A 34 -0.29 -19.58 8.44
N ALA A 35 -1.46 -19.17 7.94
CA ALA A 35 -2.56 -20.07 7.65
C ALA A 35 -2.17 -21.14 6.62
N ILE A 36 -1.45 -20.77 5.56
CA ILE A 36 -0.92 -21.71 4.55
C ILE A 36 -0.01 -22.75 5.20
N VAL A 37 0.90 -22.33 6.08
CA VAL A 37 1.80 -23.27 6.78
C VAL A 37 1.02 -24.23 7.67
N ILE A 38 0.04 -23.72 8.43
CA ILE A 38 -0.82 -24.55 9.29
C ILE A 38 -1.62 -25.54 8.44
N CYS A 39 -2.31 -25.09 7.40
CA CYS A 39 -3.09 -25.95 6.51
C CYS A 39 -2.23 -27.02 5.82
N ARG A 40 -1.02 -26.66 5.35
CA ARG A 40 -0.09 -27.63 4.75
C ARG A 40 0.34 -28.70 5.75
N SER A 41 0.61 -28.31 7.00
CA SER A 41 0.97 -29.26 8.05
C SER A 41 -0.19 -30.21 8.38
N PHE A 42 -1.44 -29.74 8.29
CA PHE A 42 -2.61 -30.55 8.59
C PHE A 42 -2.96 -31.55 7.48
N ILE A 43 -2.85 -31.14 6.20
CA ILE A 43 -3.33 -31.93 5.05
C ILE A 43 -2.23 -32.83 4.47
N PHE A 44 -1.00 -32.35 4.38
CA PHE A 44 0.04 -32.99 3.57
C PHE A 44 1.19 -33.61 4.36
N CYS A 45 1.38 -33.27 5.65
CA CYS A 45 2.60 -33.66 6.33
C CYS A 45 2.46 -33.85 7.85
N GLN A 46 2.23 -35.11 8.28
CA GLN A 46 2.52 -35.56 9.64
C GLN A 46 4.04 -35.77 9.79
N GLY A 47 4.81 -34.70 9.98
CA GLY A 47 6.25 -34.79 10.28
C GLY A 47 7.07 -33.54 9.96
N HIS A 48 8.30 -33.48 10.51
CA HIS A 48 9.24 -32.35 10.40
C HIS A 48 9.79 -32.08 8.97
N ILE A 49 9.45 -32.91 7.97
CA ILE A 49 10.13 -32.95 6.66
C ILE A 49 9.53 -31.94 5.66
N CYS A 50 8.31 -31.42 5.87
CA CYS A 50 7.67 -30.47 4.92
C CYS A 50 7.74 -28.99 5.31
N ARG A 51 8.77 -28.54 6.03
CA ARG A 51 8.94 -27.09 6.21
C ARG A 51 9.38 -26.46 4.87
N PRO A 52 8.62 -25.52 4.28
CA PRO A 52 9.11 -24.79 3.13
C PRO A 52 10.41 -24.09 3.51
N SER A 53 11.34 -23.99 2.56
CA SER A 53 12.54 -23.20 2.79
C SER A 53 12.14 -21.77 3.19
N HIS A 54 12.82 -21.21 4.18
CA HIS A 54 12.55 -19.85 4.67
C HIS A 54 12.56 -18.83 3.53
N LEU A 55 13.44 -19.03 2.53
CA LEU A 55 13.50 -18.21 1.32
C LEU A 55 12.21 -18.27 0.50
N ALA A 56 11.66 -19.45 0.23
CA ALA A 56 10.43 -19.57 -0.56
C ALA A 56 9.22 -18.97 0.16
N TYR A 57 9.15 -19.13 1.49
CA TYR A 57 8.12 -18.52 2.31
C TYR A 57 8.20 -16.99 2.28
N ASP A 58 9.40 -16.43 2.47
CA ASP A 58 9.62 -14.99 2.44
C ASP A 58 9.34 -14.40 1.06
N SER A 59 9.81 -15.03 -0.02
CA SER A 59 9.56 -14.57 -1.40
C SER A 59 8.07 -14.54 -1.74
N ALA A 60 7.30 -15.58 -1.38
CA ALA A 60 5.86 -15.60 -1.61
C ALA A 60 5.13 -14.53 -0.80
N GLY A 61 5.51 -14.35 0.47
CA GLY A 61 4.98 -13.27 1.31
C GLY A 61 5.26 -11.89 0.70
N PHE A 62 6.49 -11.63 0.25
CA PHE A 62 6.84 -10.36 -0.39
C PHE A 62 6.14 -10.13 -1.72
N ALA A 63 5.96 -11.17 -2.54
CA ALA A 63 5.22 -11.05 -3.80
C ALA A 63 3.75 -10.67 -3.54
N LEU A 64 3.08 -11.36 -2.60
CA LEU A 64 1.70 -11.07 -2.23
C LEU A 64 1.56 -9.65 -1.64
N LEU A 65 2.47 -9.27 -0.75
CA LEU A 65 2.48 -7.94 -0.16
C LEU A 65 2.68 -6.86 -1.22
N SER A 66 3.63 -7.05 -2.14
CA SER A 66 3.92 -6.08 -3.20
C SER A 66 2.73 -5.91 -4.13
N ALA A 67 2.07 -7.01 -4.52
CA ALA A 67 0.88 -6.96 -5.36
C ALA A 67 -0.27 -6.21 -4.66
N ALA A 68 -0.54 -6.54 -3.39
CA ALA A 68 -1.59 -5.89 -2.60
C ALA A 68 -1.32 -4.39 -2.42
N LEU A 69 -0.08 -4.01 -2.11
CA LEU A 69 0.33 -2.61 -1.97
C LEU A 69 0.25 -1.85 -3.28
N ALA A 70 0.73 -2.42 -4.39
CA ALA A 70 0.65 -1.78 -5.69
C ALA A 70 -0.81 -1.51 -6.08
N GLN A 71 -1.69 -2.50 -5.88
CA GLN A 71 -3.12 -2.35 -6.15
C GLN A 71 -3.76 -1.30 -5.23
N ALA A 72 -3.47 -1.31 -3.93
CA ALA A 72 -4.04 -0.37 -2.99
C ALA A 72 -3.55 1.07 -3.25
N GLN A 73 -2.26 1.26 -3.54
CA GLN A 73 -1.71 2.58 -3.89
C GLN A 73 -2.23 3.08 -5.24
N TYR A 74 -2.46 2.18 -6.21
CA TYR A 74 -3.12 2.54 -7.46
C TYR A 74 -4.50 3.14 -7.20
N LEU A 75 -5.36 2.45 -6.43
CA LEU A 75 -6.70 2.94 -6.10
C LEU A 75 -6.65 4.26 -5.29
N LEU A 76 -5.74 4.35 -4.32
CA LEU A 76 -5.57 5.55 -3.50
C LEU A 76 -5.12 6.74 -4.34
N ALA A 77 -4.10 6.56 -5.17
CA ALA A 77 -3.58 7.60 -6.05
C ALA A 77 -4.59 8.00 -7.13
N SER A 78 -5.36 7.06 -7.68
CA SER A 78 -6.45 7.34 -8.61
C SER A 78 -7.49 8.28 -7.98
N SER A 79 -7.81 8.11 -6.70
CA SER A 79 -8.72 9.01 -5.99
C SER A 79 -8.08 10.37 -5.63
N LEU A 80 -6.77 10.39 -5.38
CA LEU A 80 -5.98 11.59 -5.12
C LEU A 80 -5.92 12.49 -6.36
N VAL A 81 -5.63 11.92 -7.53
CA VAL A 81 -5.55 12.63 -8.83
C VAL A 81 -6.87 13.28 -9.21
N LEU A 82 -8.01 12.68 -8.87
CA LEU A 82 -9.33 13.31 -9.07
C LEU A 82 -9.59 14.51 -8.16
N SER A 83 -8.84 14.62 -7.05
CA SER A 83 -9.04 15.68 -6.05
C SER A 83 -8.00 16.80 -6.16
N LEU A 84 -6.79 16.50 -6.64
CA LEU A 84 -5.72 17.45 -6.88
C LEU A 84 -5.69 17.84 -8.35
N LYS A 85 -5.81 19.15 -8.62
CA LYS A 85 -5.66 19.70 -9.98
C LYS A 85 -4.22 19.66 -10.49
N ASP A 86 -3.24 19.59 -9.59
CA ASP A 86 -1.82 19.61 -9.92
C ASP A 86 -1.17 18.23 -9.72
N ARG A 87 -0.66 17.66 -10.81
CA ARG A 87 0.02 16.36 -10.82
C ARG A 87 1.37 16.39 -10.10
N VAL A 88 2.05 17.54 -10.06
CA VAL A 88 3.34 17.66 -9.37
C VAL A 88 3.15 17.53 -7.85
N SER A 89 2.12 18.19 -7.32
CA SER A 89 1.74 18.02 -5.91
C SER A 89 1.36 16.57 -5.57
N ALA A 90 0.58 15.91 -6.44
CA ALA A 90 0.18 14.52 -6.24
C ALA A 90 1.37 13.55 -6.29
N PHE A 91 2.32 13.77 -7.21
CA PHE A 91 3.58 13.03 -7.27
C PHE A 91 4.41 13.20 -5.99
N SER A 92 4.52 14.43 -5.50
CA SER A 92 5.30 14.72 -4.28
C SER A 92 4.71 14.03 -3.05
N VAL A 93 3.38 14.07 -2.90
CA VAL A 93 2.66 13.38 -1.82
C VAL A 93 2.83 11.86 -1.94
N LEU A 94 2.70 11.31 -3.15
CA LEU A 94 2.93 9.88 -3.39
C LEU A 94 4.35 9.48 -3.01
N PHE A 95 5.36 10.22 -3.47
CA PHE A 95 6.77 9.89 -3.22
C PHE A 95 7.10 9.94 -1.73
N PHE A 96 6.64 10.98 -1.04
CA PHE A 96 6.76 11.09 0.41
C PHE A 96 6.07 9.92 1.11
N SER A 97 4.82 9.62 0.74
CA SER A 97 4.04 8.52 1.32
C SER A 97 4.68 7.15 1.10
N ALA A 98 5.21 6.89 -0.09
CA ALA A 98 5.89 5.64 -0.42
C ALA A 98 7.17 5.49 0.41
N SER A 99 7.95 6.57 0.53
CA SER A 99 9.18 6.59 1.32
C SER A 99 8.91 6.34 2.80
N VAL A 100 7.92 7.04 3.37
CA VAL A 100 7.53 6.88 4.78
C VAL A 100 6.99 5.47 5.03
N SER A 101 6.18 4.92 4.12
CA SER A 101 5.66 3.55 4.22
C SER A 101 6.77 2.50 4.16
N GLY A 102 7.76 2.66 3.28
CA GLY A 102 8.92 1.78 3.21
C GLY A 102 9.80 1.83 4.46
N LEU A 103 10.04 3.02 5.01
CA LEU A 103 10.78 3.20 6.27
C LEU A 103 10.02 2.58 7.45
N PHE A 104 8.72 2.85 7.55
CA PHE A 104 7.85 2.29 8.58
C PHE A 104 7.82 0.76 8.50
N PHE A 105 7.68 0.21 7.30
CA PHE A 105 7.72 -1.22 7.07
C PHE A 105 9.07 -1.82 7.48
N SER A 106 10.18 -1.20 7.09
CA SER A 106 11.53 -1.65 7.47
C SER A 106 11.69 -1.76 8.99
N ARG A 107 11.13 -0.80 9.75
CA ARG A 107 11.12 -0.83 11.23
C ARG A 107 10.26 -1.95 11.80
N ILE A 108 9.07 -2.19 11.25
CA ILE A 108 8.19 -3.27 11.72
C ILE A 108 8.78 -4.65 11.35
N ALA A 109 9.28 -4.79 10.14
CA ALA A 109 9.86 -6.02 9.63
C ALA A 109 11.09 -6.45 10.43
N ALA A 110 11.88 -5.50 10.96
CA ALA A 110 13.02 -5.78 11.82
C ALA A 110 12.67 -6.57 13.11
N GLY A 111 11.43 -6.48 13.60
CA GLY A 111 10.94 -7.26 14.74
C GLY A 111 10.18 -8.53 14.36
N SER A 112 10.11 -8.86 13.06
CA SER A 112 9.30 -9.98 12.55
C SER A 112 10.18 -11.17 12.13
N ASN A 113 9.57 -12.34 11.95
CA ASN A 113 10.25 -13.56 11.51
C ASN A 113 10.66 -13.56 10.01
N PHE A 114 10.45 -12.47 9.26
CA PHE A 114 10.92 -12.35 7.88
C PHE A 114 12.43 -12.06 7.86
N GLY A 115 13.21 -12.97 7.27
CA GLY A 115 14.68 -12.97 7.39
C GLY A 115 15.41 -11.88 6.59
N LEU A 116 14.71 -11.12 5.74
CA LEU A 116 15.28 -10.15 4.79
C LEU A 116 15.00 -8.66 5.12
N SER A 117 14.70 -8.36 6.39
CA SER A 117 14.15 -7.09 6.91
C SER A 117 14.72 -5.76 6.36
N ARG A 118 15.99 -5.69 5.95
CA ARG A 118 16.61 -4.45 5.44
C ARG A 118 16.22 -4.09 4.01
N LEU A 119 16.09 -5.07 3.10
CA LEU A 119 15.75 -4.81 1.69
C LEU A 119 14.24 -4.72 1.45
N CYS A 120 13.44 -5.19 2.40
CA CYS A 120 11.99 -5.21 2.29
C CYS A 120 11.36 -3.82 2.22
N GLY A 121 11.96 -2.83 2.90
CA GLY A 121 11.50 -1.44 2.83
C GLY A 121 11.58 -0.89 1.40
N LEU A 122 12.62 -1.25 0.64
CA LEU A 122 12.77 -0.83 -0.76
C LEU A 122 11.72 -1.47 -1.66
N LEU A 123 11.43 -2.76 -1.46
CA LEU A 123 10.38 -3.46 -2.20
C LEU A 123 9.00 -2.83 -1.95
N VAL A 124 8.71 -2.48 -0.70
CA VAL A 124 7.47 -1.77 -0.33
C VAL A 124 7.41 -0.39 -0.98
N THR A 125 8.48 0.39 -0.91
CA THR A 125 8.56 1.70 -1.59
C THR A 125 8.33 1.54 -3.10
N ALA A 126 8.99 0.58 -3.74
CA ALA A 126 8.88 0.32 -5.16
C ALA A 126 7.46 -0.11 -5.56
N ALA A 127 6.84 -1.02 -4.82
CA ALA A 127 5.46 -1.44 -5.03
C ALA A 127 4.48 -0.26 -4.92
N CYS A 128 4.67 0.58 -3.89
CA CYS A 128 3.85 1.76 -3.70
C CYS A 128 4.01 2.78 -4.82
N LEU A 129 5.23 3.01 -5.30
CA LEU A 129 5.51 3.91 -6.42
C LEU A 129 4.93 3.35 -7.72
N LEU A 130 5.09 2.06 -8.02
CA LEU A 130 4.53 1.44 -9.22
C LEU A 130 3.00 1.59 -9.27
N GLY A 131 2.32 1.30 -8.16
CA GLY A 131 0.88 1.51 -8.04
C GLY A 131 0.48 2.97 -8.19
N GLY A 132 1.13 3.87 -7.47
CA GLY A 132 0.74 5.28 -7.49
C GLY A 132 1.09 6.01 -8.80
N LEU A 133 2.22 5.68 -9.43
CA LEU A 133 2.64 6.29 -10.70
C LEU A 133 1.74 5.86 -11.84
N THR A 134 1.33 4.58 -11.88
CA THR A 134 0.38 4.11 -12.88
C THR A 134 -0.93 4.89 -12.81
N ALA A 135 -1.42 5.22 -11.61
CA ALA A 135 -2.59 6.08 -11.44
C ALA A 135 -2.35 7.56 -11.83
N LEU A 136 -1.14 8.10 -11.59
CA LEU A 136 -0.79 9.49 -11.96
C LEU A 136 -0.71 9.73 -13.47
N PHE A 137 -0.22 8.74 -14.21
CA PHE A 137 -0.08 8.84 -15.67
C PHE A 137 -1.32 8.36 -16.43
N GLN A 138 -2.27 7.73 -15.75
CA GLN A 138 -3.53 7.31 -16.35
C GLN A 138 -4.34 8.51 -16.88
N LYS A 139 -5.07 8.29 -17.99
CA LYS A 139 -6.05 9.27 -18.48
C LYS A 139 -7.24 9.35 -17.54
N GLU A 140 -7.82 10.54 -17.36
CA GLU A 140 -8.98 10.73 -16.46
C GLU A 140 -10.17 9.84 -16.84
N SER A 141 -10.37 9.58 -18.14
CA SER A 141 -11.45 8.71 -18.66
C SER A 141 -11.31 7.23 -18.27
N GLU A 142 -10.10 6.79 -17.94
CA GLU A 142 -9.81 5.39 -17.60
C GLU A 142 -9.78 5.18 -16.08
N ASN A 143 -9.82 6.26 -15.29
CA ASN A 143 -9.66 6.21 -13.85
C ASN A 143 -10.82 5.40 -13.22
N PRO A 144 -10.55 4.30 -12.49
CA PRO A 144 -11.59 3.44 -11.91
C PRO A 144 -12.39 4.13 -10.81
N MET A 145 -11.88 5.24 -10.28
CA MET A 145 -12.56 6.07 -9.28
C MET A 145 -13.42 7.17 -9.94
N SER A 146 -13.37 7.31 -11.27
CA SER A 146 -14.25 8.23 -11.99
C SER A 146 -15.70 7.76 -11.86
N GLY A 147 -16.58 8.65 -11.41
CA GLY A 147 -18.01 8.34 -11.19
C GLY A 147 -18.38 7.83 -9.79
N LEU A 148 -17.43 7.50 -8.92
CA LEU A 148 -17.75 7.17 -7.52
C LEU A 148 -18.22 8.42 -6.75
N LYS A 149 -19.35 8.26 -6.03
CA LYS A 149 -19.91 9.32 -5.18
C LYS A 149 -19.04 9.62 -3.96
N PHE A 150 -18.33 8.61 -3.47
CA PHE A 150 -17.41 8.73 -2.35
C PHE A 150 -15.98 8.85 -2.86
N ASN A 151 -15.33 9.96 -2.55
CA ASN A 151 -13.89 10.11 -2.71
C ASN A 151 -13.37 10.75 -1.41
N PRO A 152 -12.51 10.05 -0.64
CA PRO A 152 -12.06 10.50 0.67
C PRO A 152 -11.24 11.80 0.61
N PHE A 153 -10.73 12.15 -0.57
CA PHE A 153 -9.96 13.36 -0.83
C PHE A 153 -10.81 14.49 -1.45
N ARG A 154 -12.07 14.19 -1.83
CA ARG A 154 -12.98 15.15 -2.46
C ARG A 154 -13.72 15.95 -1.41
N TYR A 155 -13.66 17.28 -1.53
CA TYR A 155 -14.37 18.17 -0.62
C TYR A 155 -15.89 18.06 -0.78
N PRO A 156 -16.66 18.20 0.31
CA PRO A 156 -18.10 18.42 0.20
C PRO A 156 -18.35 19.70 -0.59
N LYS A 157 -19.10 19.60 -1.70
CA LYS A 157 -19.61 20.77 -2.41
C LYS A 157 -20.38 21.61 -1.39
N LYS A 158 -20.05 22.91 -1.29
CA LYS A 158 -20.93 23.85 -0.59
C LYS A 158 -22.30 23.76 -1.26
N ILE A 159 -23.30 23.37 -0.49
CA ILE A 159 -24.70 23.60 -0.83
C ILE A 159 -24.87 25.11 -0.68
N ASN A 160 -25.06 25.80 -1.81
CA ASN A 160 -25.46 27.21 -1.81
C ASN A 160 -26.94 27.30 -1.48
#